data_AF-A0A165XAI7-F1
#
_entry.id   AF-A0A165XAI7-F1
#
_cell.length_a   1.000
_cell.length_b   1.000
_cell.length_c   1.000
_cell.angle_alpha   90.00
_cell.angle_beta   90.00
_cell.angle_gamma   90.00
#
_symmetry.space_group_name_H-M   'P 1'
#
loop_
_entity.id
_entity.type
_entity.pdbx_description
1 polymer ?
#
loop_
_entity_poly.entity_id
_entity_poly.type
_entity_poly.pdbx_seq_one_letter_code
_entity_poly.pdbx_strand_id
1 'polypeptide(L)'
;MYVKVNSTRHTILGTFRFGCVYKVNDKDAKTRKVTKPLMEGDDAPLKRLTAKQVQAQSIKYLDLTGPANEDAGEEESEEGGE
;
A
#
# COMPACT_ATOMS: atom_id res chain seq x y z
N MET A 1 7.36 1.51 -5.07
CA MET A 1 7.28 2.54 -4.00
C MET A 1 6.29 2.07 -2.94
N TYR A 2 6.45 2.44 -1.67
CA TYR A 2 5.47 2.12 -0.62
C TYR A 2 4.71 3.38 -0.20
N VAL A 3 3.40 3.27 -0.02
CA VAL A 3 2.52 4.36 0.44
C VAL A 3 1.71 3.89 1.64
N LYS A 4 1.78 4.65 2.73
CA LYS A 4 0.88 4.51 3.88
C LYS A 4 -0.35 5.35 3.66
N VAL A 5 -1.52 4.76 3.90
CA VAL A 5 -2.80 5.45 3.80
C VAL A 5 -3.14 6.04 5.15
N ASN A 6 -3.08 7.36 5.26
CA ASN A 6 -3.50 8.11 6.45
C ASN A 6 -4.97 8.52 6.39
N SER A 7 -5.61 8.42 5.23
CA SER A 7 -7.05 8.68 5.08
C SER A 7 -7.61 7.84 3.94
N THR A 8 -8.74 7.15 4.16
CA THR A 8 -9.35 6.29 3.14
C THR A 8 -9.67 7.10 1.88
N ARG A 9 -9.26 6.60 0.71
CA ARG A 9 -9.51 7.27 -0.58
C ARG A 9 -9.97 6.26 -1.64
N HIS A 10 -11.06 6.59 -2.30
CA HIS A 10 -11.53 5.85 -3.47
C HIS A 10 -10.89 6.47 -4.72
N THR A 11 -10.26 5.63 -5.52
CA THR A 11 -9.54 6.04 -6.72
C THR A 11 -9.83 5.10 -7.88
N ILE A 12 -9.37 5.47 -9.07
CA ILE A 12 -9.47 4.61 -10.26
C ILE A 12 -8.65 3.31 -10.15
N LEU A 13 -7.69 3.24 -9.21
CA LEU A 13 -6.91 2.02 -8.94
C LEU A 13 -7.60 1.10 -7.93
N GLY A 14 -8.72 1.54 -7.36
CA GLY A 14 -9.41 0.89 -6.26
C GLY A 14 -9.44 1.75 -4.99
N THR A 15 -9.74 1.10 -3.87
CA THR A 15 -9.93 1.76 -2.58
C THR A 15 -8.68 1.63 -1.72
N PHE A 16 -8.03 2.76 -1.43
CA PHE A 16 -6.97 2.85 -0.43
C PHE A 16 -7.62 2.90 0.95
N ARG A 17 -7.46 1.84 1.76
CA ARG A 17 -8.02 1.78 3.13
C ARG A 17 -7.09 2.43 4.14
N PHE A 18 -7.65 3.22 5.05
CA PHE A 18 -6.93 3.82 6.16
C PHE A 18 -6.11 2.79 6.95
N GLY A 19 -4.88 3.17 7.33
CA GLY A 19 -3.98 2.36 8.12
C GLY A 19 -3.18 1.33 7.32
N CYS A 20 -3.60 1.00 6.09
CA CYS A 20 -2.90 0.05 5.25
C CYS A 20 -1.67 0.69 4.56
N VAL A 21 -0.70 -0.14 4.24
CA VAL A 21 0.43 0.22 3.37
C VAL A 21 0.27 -0.54 2.05
N TYR A 22 0.48 0.14 0.94
CA TYR A 22 0.44 -0.46 -0.39
C TYR A 22 1.78 -0.30 -1.07
N LYS A 23 2.21 -1.35 -1.76
CA LYS A 23 3.34 -1.27 -2.69
C LYS A 23 2.78 -0.95 -4.08
N VAL A 24 3.17 0.22 -4.60
CA VAL A 24 2.68 0.78 -5.86
C VAL A 24 3.82 0.92 -6.88
N ASN A 25 3.50 0.77 -8.16
CA ASN A 25 4.46 0.93 -9.24
C ASN A 25 4.54 2.40 -9.69
N ASP A 26 5.55 3.14 -9.21
CA ASP A 26 5.74 4.56 -9.59
C ASP A 26 6.12 4.74 -11.07
N LYS A 27 6.61 3.69 -11.73
CA LYS A 27 6.88 3.72 -13.18
C LYS A 27 5.60 3.70 -14.01
N ASP A 28 4.50 3.22 -13.45
CA ASP A 28 3.21 3.20 -14.12
C ASP A 28 2.56 4.60 -14.11
N ALA A 29 2.26 5.12 -15.30
CA ALA A 29 1.75 6.48 -15.45
C ALA A 29 0.37 6.68 -14.80
N LYS A 30 -0.49 5.64 -14.81
CA LYS A 30 -1.81 5.71 -14.16
C LYS A 30 -1.66 5.79 -12.65
N THR A 31 -0.82 4.92 -12.09
CA THR A 31 -0.49 4.86 -10.67
C THR A 31 0.07 6.18 -10.18
N ARG A 32 1.02 6.75 -10.93
CA ARG A 32 1.63 8.04 -10.59
C ARG A 32 0.63 9.20 -10.66
N LYS A 33 -0.27 9.22 -11.65
CA LYS A 33 -1.33 10.25 -11.76
C LYS A 33 -2.28 10.26 -10.58
N VAL A 34 -2.55 9.09 -9.99
CA VAL A 34 -3.45 8.95 -8.83
C VAL A 34 -2.74 9.23 -7.52
N THR A 35 -1.56 8.64 -7.33
CA THR A 35 -0.84 8.71 -6.05
C THR A 35 -0.21 10.09 -5.82
N LYS A 36 0.30 10.76 -6.87
CA LYS A 36 0.97 12.06 -6.74
C LYS A 36 0.11 13.13 -6.03
N PRO A 37 -1.11 13.48 -6.49
CA PRO A 37 -1.91 14.51 -5.83
C PRO A 37 -2.34 14.11 -4.41
N LEU A 38 -2.44 12.82 -4.12
CA LEU A 38 -2.78 12.31 -2.80
C LEU A 38 -1.59 12.32 -1.82
N MET A 39 -0.40 12.66 -2.29
CA MET A 39 0.81 12.79 -1.49
C MET A 39 1.25 14.25 -1.31
N GLU A 40 0.53 15.19 -1.92
CA GLU A 40 0.82 16.62 -1.86
C GLU A 40 0.08 17.27 -0.67
N GLY A 41 0.73 18.25 -0.03
CA GLY A 41 0.21 18.99 1.14
C GLY A 41 0.70 18.47 2.50
N ASP A 42 0.48 19.26 3.54
CA ASP A 42 0.85 18.93 4.93
C ASP A 42 0.04 17.76 5.51
N ASP A 43 -1.27 17.71 5.20
CA ASP A 43 -2.18 16.64 5.65
C ASP A 43 -2.49 15.66 4.50
N ALA A 44 -1.43 15.20 3.83
CA ALA A 44 -1.57 14.35 2.66
C ALA A 44 -2.21 12.99 3.04
N PRO A 45 -3.26 12.54 2.32
CA PRO A 45 -3.93 11.27 2.61
C PRO A 45 -3.04 10.04 2.36
N LEU A 46 -2.02 10.16 1.52
CA LEU A 46 -0.98 9.16 1.31
C LEU A 46 0.39 9.68 1.75
N LYS A 47 1.12 8.89 2.53
CA LYS A 47 2.49 9.19 2.94
C LYS A 47 3.47 8.22 2.32
N ARG A 48 4.56 8.72 1.73
CA ARG A 48 5.63 7.87 1.18
C ARG A 48 6.35 7.15 2.32
N LEU A 49 6.54 5.85 2.17
CA LEU A 49 7.41 5.06 3.04
C LEU A 49 8.60 4.51 2.26
N THR A 50 9.72 4.33 2.95
CA THR A 50 10.89 3.60 2.45
C THR A 50 10.78 2.12 2.83
N ALA A 51 11.44 1.24 2.07
CA ALA A 51 11.47 -0.19 2.38
C ALA A 51 11.96 -0.47 3.81
N LYS A 52 12.96 0.30 4.28
CA LYS A 52 13.45 0.22 5.66
C LYS A 52 12.37 0.55 6.69
N GLN A 53 11.52 1.55 6.45
CA GLN A 53 10.45 1.90 7.38
C GLN A 53 9.31 0.88 7.41
N VAL A 54 9.01 0.25 6.27
CA VAL A 54 8.00 -0.82 6.21
C VAL A 54 8.49 -2.05 6.97
N GLN A 55 9.75 -2.45 6.76
CA GLN A 55 10.38 -3.58 7.45
C GLN A 55 10.57 -3.31 8.95
N ALA A 56 11.05 -2.12 9.33
CA ALA A 56 11.25 -1.77 10.74
C ALA A 56 9.96 -1.72 11.56
N GLN A 57 8.82 -1.47 10.90
CA GLN A 57 7.51 -1.46 11.54
C GLN A 57 6.74 -2.77 11.37
N SER A 58 7.33 -3.80 10.74
CA SER A 58 6.68 -5.08 10.43
C SER A 58 5.29 -4.91 9.80
N ILE A 59 5.13 -3.91 8.93
CA ILE A 59 3.81 -3.56 8.40
C ILE A 59 3.45 -4.50 7.25
N LYS A 60 2.36 -5.26 7.40
CA LYS A 60 1.72 -5.98 6.28
C LYS A 60 1.31 -4.98 5.20
N TYR A 61 1.74 -5.21 3.96
CA TYR A 61 1.41 -4.35 2.83
C TYR A 61 0.81 -5.15 1.68
N LEU A 62 -0.12 -4.55 0.95
CA LEU A 62 -0.69 -5.14 -0.25
C LEU A 62 0.15 -4.74 -1.48
N ASP A 63 0.61 -5.72 -2.25
CA ASP A 63 1.35 -5.49 -3.48
C ASP A 63 0.39 -5.25 -4.65
N LEU A 64 0.37 -4.01 -5.16
CA LEU A 64 -0.40 -3.62 -6.35
C LEU A 64 0.50 -3.52 -7.59
N THR A 65 1.71 -4.09 -7.54
CA THR A 65 2.68 -4.04 -8.65
C THR A 65 2.64 -5.28 -9.53
N GLY A 66 1.99 -6.35 -9.09
CA GLY A 66 1.77 -7.57 -9.86
C GLY A 66 0.69 -7.44 -10.95
N PRO A 67 0.67 -8.35 -11.94
CA PRO A 67 -0.51 -8.54 -12.80
C PRO A 67 -1.73 -8.84 -11.92
N ALA A 68 -2.91 -8.37 -12.32
CA ALA A 68 -4.11 -8.28 -11.49
C ALA A 68 -4.76 -9.62 -11.06
N ASN A 69 -4.00 -10.70 -10.93
CA ASN A 69 -4.54 -11.98 -10.51
C ASN A 69 -3.44 -12.88 -9.93
N GLU A 70 -3.01 -12.62 -8.70
CA GLU A 70 -2.49 -13.65 -7.82
C GLU A 70 -2.66 -13.17 -6.37
N ASP A 71 -3.40 -13.98 -5.64
CA ASP A 71 -3.78 -13.84 -4.24
C ASP A 71 -2.56 -13.51 -3.38
N ALA A 72 -2.58 -12.35 -2.71
CA ALA A 72 -1.50 -11.95 -1.83
C ALA A 72 -1.60 -12.78 -0.54
N GLY A 73 -0.91 -13.93 -0.59
CA GLY A 73 -0.74 -14.93 0.46
C GLY A 73 -1.12 -14.49 1.86
N GLU A 74 -2.24 -15.03 2.33
CA GLU A 74 -2.54 -15.18 3.73
C GLU A 74 -1.54 -16.20 4.30
N GLU A 75 -0.43 -15.72 4.87
CA GLU A 75 0.33 -16.54 5.83
C GLU A 75 -0.54 -16.67 7.08
N GLU A 76 -1.41 -17.70 7.04
CA GLU A 76 -2.06 -18.30 8.19
C GLU A 76 -0.95 -18.86 9.08
N SER A 77 -0.55 -18.10 10.10
CA SER A 77 0.14 -18.69 11.25
C SER A 77 -0.93 -19.37 12.09
N GLU A 78 -1.24 -20.62 11.78
CA GLU A 78 -1.98 -21.48 12.69
C GLU A 78 -1.09 -21.76 13.91
N GLU A 79 -1.48 -21.19 15.05
CA GLU A 79 -1.18 -21.71 16.39
C GLU A 79 -1.98 -23.01 16.60
N GLY A 80 -1.33 -24.02 17.19
CA GLY A 80 -1.95 -25.24 17.72
C GLY A 80 -1.11 -26.47 17.36
N GLY A 81 -0.41 -27.18 18.24
CA GLY A 81 -0.77 -27.51 19.62
C GLY A 81 -1.58 -28.80 19.62
N GLU A 82 -0.91 -29.96 19.54
CA GLU A 82 -0.90 -31.05 20.55
C GLU A 82 0.06 -32.18 20.14
#